data_AF-A0A6I4UUD4-F1
#
_entry.id   AF-A0A6I4UUD4-F1
#
_cell.length_a   1.000
_cell.length_b   1.000
_cell.length_c   1.000
_cell.angle_alpha   90.00
_cell.angle_beta   90.00
_cell.angle_gamma   90.00
#
_symmetry.space_group_name_H-M   'P 1'
#
loop_
_entity.id
_entity.type
_entity.pdbx_description
1 polymer ?
#
loop_
_entity_poly.entity_id
_entity_poly.type
_entity_poly.pdbx_seq_one_letter_code
_entity_poly.pdbx_strand_id
1 'polypeptide(L)'
;MNEHDTSVPRLPGEPMRRRLISSRLINLLQIVRETAQSAYAGVGLTEHHRQVVLLVGNYEQLTSGELVVLTGTEKAQVSRTVKALEDAGLVERAGRRSPIVLTAKGRTVFEETMQIARSRNAILTVGLGEADVAHLLWMTRQLTARAAVLFAHERQVSAESADQGGGTLAEPPLPDYGDGLAEEKPMGTMIFPALHALLSYMKRSASLSYQREHGLSHFEWMVFSQIGEHQPLSQARLITMVRRNKSQVGRTIAFLEQQKLISRQHQPGRKENLLKTTDPGWETYVSMCGLAIGREDFLLAETSRQDRNRYMAALDRITTNAELELSRQKGQQQVRSTAD
;
A
#
# COMPACT_ATOMS: atom_id res chain seq x y z
N MET A 1 -22.54 41.17 17.68
CA MET A 1 -23.10 40.33 16.61
C MET A 1 -22.00 39.36 16.20
N ASN A 2 -21.92 38.23 16.92
CA ASN A 2 -20.90 37.21 16.76
C ASN A 2 -21.59 36.01 16.10
N GLU A 3 -21.35 35.79 14.80
CA GLU A 3 -21.77 34.57 14.11
C GLU A 3 -20.66 34.10 13.18
N HIS A 4 -20.24 32.85 13.42
CA HIS A 4 -19.56 31.88 12.57
C HIS A 4 -18.41 31.15 13.28
N ASP A 5 -18.70 30.61 14.48
CA ASP A 5 -18.01 29.41 14.93
C ASP A 5 -18.77 28.19 14.37
N THR A 6 -18.53 27.89 13.08
CA THR A 6 -18.96 26.61 12.48
C THR A 6 -17.92 25.56 12.87
N SER A 7 -18.03 25.08 14.10
CA SER A 7 -17.28 23.92 14.57
C SER A 7 -17.76 22.70 13.79
N VAL A 8 -17.09 22.41 12.68
CA VAL A 8 -17.27 21.17 11.91
C VAL A 8 -17.08 19.99 12.89
N PRO A 9 -18.01 19.03 12.97
CA PRO A 9 -17.84 17.87 13.83
C PRO A 9 -16.51 17.20 13.51
N ARG A 10 -15.65 16.97 14.50
CA ARG A 10 -14.49 16.08 14.32
C ARG A 10 -14.89 14.72 14.86
N LEU A 11 -14.64 13.65 14.11
CA LEU A 11 -14.77 12.30 14.65
C LEU A 11 -13.87 12.20 15.89
N PRO A 12 -14.41 11.85 17.08
CA PRO A 12 -13.59 11.74 18.29
C PRO A 12 -12.58 10.59 18.15
N GLY A 13 -11.33 10.86 18.57
CA GLY A 13 -10.24 9.87 18.63
C GLY A 13 -8.98 10.26 17.85
N GLU A 14 -7.98 9.37 17.86
CA GLU A 14 -6.75 9.53 17.07
C GLU A 14 -7.03 9.63 15.55
N PRO A 15 -6.13 10.26 14.78
CA PRO A 15 -6.18 10.25 13.31
C PRO A 15 -6.34 8.84 12.73
N MET A 16 -7.08 8.67 11.62
CA MET A 16 -7.23 7.37 10.92
C MET A 16 -5.88 6.76 10.56
N ARG A 17 -4.89 7.60 10.20
CA ARG A 17 -3.50 7.19 9.96
C ARG A 17 -2.81 6.50 11.14
N ARG A 18 -3.32 6.68 12.36
CA ARG A 18 -2.83 6.05 13.60
C ARG A 18 -3.81 5.02 14.15
N ARG A 19 -5.08 5.02 13.76
CA ARG A 19 -6.06 4.02 14.23
C ARG A 19 -6.10 2.76 13.40
N LEU A 20 -6.02 2.91 12.08
CA LEU A 20 -6.25 1.81 11.14
C LEU A 20 -4.92 1.19 10.68
N ILE A 21 -4.81 -0.13 10.76
CA ILE A 21 -3.70 -0.93 10.20
C ILE A 21 -3.51 -0.59 8.73
N SER A 22 -4.60 -0.47 7.96
CA SER A 22 -4.54 -0.12 6.54
C SER A 22 -3.79 1.20 6.31
N SER A 23 -4.14 2.23 7.07
CA SER A 23 -3.53 3.56 6.96
C SER A 23 -2.09 3.58 7.46
N ARG A 24 -1.78 2.85 8.53
CA ARG A 24 -0.40 2.68 9.03
C ARG A 24 0.49 2.01 8.00
N LEU A 25 0.02 0.92 7.38
CA LEU A 25 0.75 0.21 6.32
C LEU A 25 0.94 1.08 5.07
N ILE A 26 -0.06 1.87 4.68
CA ILE A 26 0.09 2.83 3.56
C ILE A 26 1.23 3.80 3.85
N ASN A 27 1.25 4.42 5.04
CA ASN A 27 2.28 5.36 5.42
C ASN A 27 3.67 4.69 5.48
N LEU A 28 3.78 3.55 6.17
CA LEU A 28 5.02 2.80 6.30
C LEU A 28 5.58 2.42 4.92
N LEU A 29 4.80 1.74 4.08
CA LEU A 29 5.28 1.27 2.79
C LEU A 29 5.59 2.41 1.82
N GLN A 30 4.96 3.57 1.98
CA GLN A 30 5.32 4.77 1.24
C GLN A 30 6.70 5.30 1.64
N ILE A 31 7.01 5.35 2.93
CA ILE A 31 8.35 5.76 3.42
C ILE A 31 9.40 4.75 2.98
N VAL A 32 9.15 3.44 3.15
CA VAL A 32 10.08 2.38 2.74
C VAL A 32 10.35 2.44 1.24
N ARG A 33 9.36 2.77 0.42
CA ARG A 33 9.55 2.97 -1.03
C ARG A 33 10.45 4.15 -1.35
N GLU A 34 10.29 5.27 -0.64
CA GLU A 34 11.13 6.46 -0.82
C GLU A 34 12.59 6.16 -0.48
N THR A 35 12.84 5.46 0.65
CA THR A 35 14.22 5.08 1.02
C THR A 35 14.80 3.96 0.16
N ALA A 36 13.96 3.17 -0.52
CA ALA A 36 14.39 2.11 -1.43
C ALA A 36 15.01 2.65 -2.71
N GLN A 37 14.52 3.78 -3.20
CA GLN A 37 14.85 4.26 -4.54
C GLN A 37 16.36 4.51 -4.71
N SER A 38 16.98 5.09 -3.69
CA SER A 38 18.44 5.32 -3.65
C SER A 38 19.21 4.02 -3.49
N ALA A 39 18.77 3.13 -2.59
CA ALA A 39 19.46 1.87 -2.30
C ALA A 39 19.53 0.91 -3.50
N TYR A 40 18.49 0.89 -4.34
CA TYR A 40 18.44 0.03 -5.53
C TYR A 40 18.90 0.70 -6.82
N ALA A 41 19.44 1.92 -6.77
CA ALA A 41 19.83 2.66 -7.97
C ALA A 41 20.88 1.92 -8.82
N GLY A 42 21.76 1.15 -8.18
CA GLY A 42 22.82 0.37 -8.85
C GLY A 42 22.34 -0.86 -9.63
N VAL A 43 21.15 -1.40 -9.33
CA VAL A 43 20.65 -2.66 -9.92
C VAL A 43 20.19 -2.48 -11.38
N GLY A 44 19.96 -1.25 -11.83
CA GLY A 44 19.52 -0.98 -13.20
C GLY A 44 18.09 -1.46 -13.53
N LEU A 45 17.29 -1.82 -12.52
CA LEU A 45 15.90 -2.25 -12.67
C LEU A 45 14.93 -1.25 -12.05
N THR A 46 13.75 -1.10 -12.66
CA THR A 46 12.63 -0.38 -12.04
C THR A 46 12.08 -1.16 -10.84
N GLU A 47 11.29 -0.50 -9.98
CA GLU A 47 10.65 -1.15 -8.82
C GLU A 47 9.80 -2.36 -9.22
N HIS A 48 8.98 -2.22 -10.27
CA HIS A 48 8.15 -3.31 -10.77
C HIS A 48 8.98 -4.46 -11.34
N HIS A 49 10.08 -4.15 -12.04
CA HIS A 49 10.98 -5.19 -12.56
C HIS A 49 11.66 -5.96 -11.42
N ARG A 50 12.18 -5.25 -10.40
CA ARG A 50 12.77 -5.88 -9.21
C ARG A 50 11.76 -6.76 -8.48
N GLN A 51 10.54 -6.28 -8.29
CA GLN A 51 9.49 -7.04 -7.62
C GLN A 51 9.20 -8.37 -8.35
N VAL A 52 9.11 -8.36 -9.69
CA VAL A 52 8.90 -9.59 -10.47
C VAL A 52 10.10 -10.53 -10.39
N VAL A 53 11.34 -10.01 -10.50
CA VAL A 53 12.56 -10.83 -10.36
C VAL A 53 12.61 -11.51 -8.99
N LEU A 54 12.34 -10.78 -7.91
CA LEU A 54 12.32 -11.32 -6.54
C LEU A 54 11.24 -12.40 -6.36
N LEU A 55 10.03 -12.17 -6.88
CA LEU A 55 8.95 -13.16 -6.80
C LEU A 55 9.28 -14.42 -7.61
N VAL A 56 9.73 -14.27 -8.87
CA VAL A 56 10.09 -15.43 -9.70
C VAL A 56 11.25 -16.21 -9.07
N GLY A 57 12.28 -15.54 -8.56
CA GLY A 57 13.41 -16.21 -7.92
C GLY A 57 13.07 -16.91 -6.60
N ASN A 58 12.02 -16.48 -5.88
CA ASN A 58 11.60 -17.08 -4.61
C ASN A 58 10.66 -18.28 -4.78
N TYR A 59 9.83 -18.31 -5.84
CA TYR A 59 8.81 -19.34 -6.04
C TYR A 59 9.13 -20.28 -7.21
N GLU A 60 10.05 -19.90 -8.10
CA GLU A 60 10.58 -20.63 -9.26
C GLU A 60 9.57 -21.08 -10.34
N GLN A 61 8.26 -21.13 -10.05
CA GLN A 61 7.23 -21.60 -10.98
C GLN A 61 6.02 -20.65 -11.11
N LEU A 62 6.25 -19.33 -11.08
CA LEU A 62 5.14 -18.36 -11.18
C LEU A 62 4.71 -18.11 -12.62
N THR A 63 3.41 -18.19 -12.86
CA THR A 63 2.75 -17.73 -14.09
C THR A 63 2.48 -16.23 -14.05
N SER A 64 2.19 -15.63 -15.21
CA SER A 64 1.76 -14.22 -15.27
C SER A 64 0.45 -13.96 -14.49
N GLY A 65 -0.42 -14.96 -14.36
CA GLY A 65 -1.66 -14.84 -13.59
C GLY A 65 -1.40 -14.72 -12.10
N GLU A 66 -0.51 -15.56 -11.57
CA GLU A 66 -0.11 -15.50 -10.16
C GLU A 66 0.65 -14.22 -9.85
N LEU A 67 1.51 -13.74 -10.77
CA LEU A 67 2.17 -12.44 -10.61
C LEU A 67 1.18 -11.28 -10.50
N VAL A 68 0.08 -11.28 -11.26
CA VAL A 68 -0.99 -10.27 -11.12
C VAL A 68 -1.57 -10.31 -9.70
N VAL A 69 -1.81 -11.50 -9.17
CA VAL A 69 -2.38 -11.63 -7.83
C VAL A 69 -1.39 -11.21 -6.74
N LEU A 70 -0.14 -11.66 -6.82
CA LEU A 70 0.90 -11.42 -5.81
C LEU A 70 1.38 -9.96 -5.79
N THR A 71 1.52 -9.34 -6.96
CA THR A 71 1.94 -7.94 -7.05
C THR A 71 0.79 -6.97 -6.78
N GLY A 72 -0.46 -7.40 -6.99
CA GLY A 72 -1.65 -6.53 -6.95
C GLY A 72 -1.68 -5.52 -8.10
N THR A 73 -0.90 -5.74 -9.15
CA THR A 73 -0.83 -4.85 -10.33
C THR A 73 -1.70 -5.35 -11.47
N GLU A 74 -2.07 -4.46 -12.39
CA GLU A 74 -2.91 -4.82 -13.53
C GLU A 74 -2.22 -5.79 -14.50
N LYS A 75 -3.02 -6.65 -15.16
CA LYS A 75 -2.55 -7.64 -16.13
C LYS A 75 -1.68 -7.03 -17.24
N ALA A 76 -2.05 -5.86 -17.74
CA ALA A 76 -1.29 -5.16 -18.78
C ALA A 76 0.07 -4.68 -18.27
N GLN A 77 0.17 -4.28 -17.00
CA GLN A 77 1.44 -3.88 -16.39
C GLN A 77 2.36 -5.09 -16.16
N VAL A 78 1.83 -6.19 -15.60
CA VAL A 78 2.58 -7.44 -15.45
C VAL A 78 3.09 -7.94 -16.81
N SER A 79 2.23 -7.97 -17.83
CA SER A 79 2.64 -8.43 -19.16
C SER A 79 3.77 -7.58 -19.76
N ARG A 80 3.73 -6.26 -19.58
CA ARG A 80 4.80 -5.35 -20.04
C ARG A 80 6.10 -5.56 -19.27
N THR A 81 6.01 -5.72 -17.94
CA THR A 81 7.18 -6.00 -17.11
C THR A 81 7.82 -7.33 -17.46
N VAL A 82 7.05 -8.41 -17.61
CA VAL A 82 7.58 -9.73 -18.00
C VAL A 82 8.25 -9.64 -19.37
N LYS A 83 7.61 -8.98 -20.34
CA LYS A 83 8.21 -8.82 -21.68
C LYS A 83 9.54 -8.03 -21.63
N ALA A 84 9.60 -6.94 -20.87
CA ALA A 84 10.84 -6.18 -20.71
C ALA A 84 11.95 -7.00 -20.03
N LEU A 85 11.61 -7.88 -19.08
CA LEU A 85 12.57 -8.79 -18.45
C LEU A 85 13.03 -9.92 -19.39
N GLU A 86 12.15 -10.42 -20.26
CA GLU A 86 12.49 -11.36 -21.34
C GLU A 86 13.47 -10.71 -22.32
N ASP A 87 13.18 -9.48 -22.77
CA ASP A 87 14.03 -8.72 -23.69
C ASP A 87 15.40 -8.38 -23.08
N ALA A 88 15.46 -8.19 -21.76
CA ALA A 88 16.70 -8.01 -21.02
C ALA A 88 17.48 -9.32 -20.77
N GLY A 89 16.91 -10.48 -21.13
CA GLY A 89 17.47 -11.81 -20.90
C GLY A 89 17.53 -12.21 -19.42
N LEU A 90 16.66 -11.66 -18.58
CA LEU A 90 16.60 -11.94 -17.14
C LEU A 90 15.61 -13.06 -16.79
N VAL A 91 14.58 -13.23 -17.59
CA VAL A 91 13.59 -14.30 -17.43
C VAL A 91 13.30 -14.96 -18.75
N GLU A 92 12.80 -16.19 -18.69
CA GLU A 92 12.32 -16.93 -19.85
C GLU A 92 11.05 -17.73 -19.50
N ARG A 93 10.28 -18.10 -20.53
CA ARG A 93 9.13 -19.00 -20.42
C ARG A 93 8.92 -19.75 -21.72
N ALA A 94 8.48 -21.01 -21.63
CA ALA A 94 8.19 -21.84 -22.79
C ALA A 94 6.94 -21.39 -23.60
N GLY A 95 6.06 -20.63 -22.96
CA GLY A 95 4.82 -20.15 -23.57
C GLY A 95 4.12 -19.12 -22.70
N ARG A 96 3.11 -18.43 -23.24
CA ARG A 96 2.47 -17.28 -22.56
C ARG A 96 1.84 -17.62 -21.21
N ARG A 97 1.34 -18.85 -21.05
CA ARG A 97 0.74 -19.36 -19.80
C ARG A 97 1.70 -20.24 -19.00
N SER A 98 2.90 -20.49 -19.50
CA SER A 98 3.90 -21.31 -18.81
C SER A 98 4.50 -20.56 -17.63
N PRO A 99 5.06 -21.29 -16.65
CA PRO A 99 5.86 -20.70 -15.60
C PRO A 99 6.99 -19.84 -16.17
N ILE A 100 7.24 -18.72 -15.50
CA ILE A 100 8.36 -17.83 -15.78
C ILE A 100 9.49 -18.28 -14.88
N VAL A 101 10.69 -18.43 -15.45
CA VAL A 101 11.89 -18.84 -14.72
C VAL A 101 13.00 -17.81 -14.90
N LEU A 102 13.90 -17.70 -13.92
CA LEU A 102 15.08 -16.84 -14.03
C LEU A 102 16.13 -17.51 -14.94
N THR A 103 16.72 -16.74 -15.85
CA THR A 103 17.93 -17.17 -16.57
C THR A 103 19.14 -17.12 -15.62
N ALA A 104 20.31 -17.60 -16.06
CA ALA A 104 21.55 -17.42 -15.29
C ALA A 104 21.85 -15.94 -14.97
N LYS A 105 21.65 -15.05 -15.96
CA LYS A 105 21.77 -13.59 -15.76
C LYS A 105 20.71 -13.07 -14.79
N GLY A 106 19.48 -13.56 -14.90
CA GLY A 106 18.38 -13.26 -13.97
C GLY A 106 18.71 -13.65 -12.53
N ARG A 107 19.35 -14.80 -12.33
CA ARG A 107 19.75 -15.29 -11.01
C ARG A 107 20.81 -14.41 -10.37
N THR A 108 21.80 -13.94 -11.13
CA THR A 108 22.79 -12.96 -10.63
C THR A 108 22.12 -11.68 -10.15
N VAL A 109 21.19 -11.12 -10.94
CA VAL A 109 20.45 -9.90 -10.56
C VAL A 109 19.53 -10.15 -9.36
N PHE A 110 18.93 -11.34 -9.27
CA PHE A 110 18.14 -11.76 -8.13
C PHE A 110 18.98 -11.76 -6.84
N GLU A 111 20.16 -12.39 -6.84
CA GLU A 111 21.03 -12.44 -5.66
C GLU A 111 21.52 -11.05 -5.24
N GLU A 112 21.92 -10.21 -6.20
CA GLU A 112 22.28 -8.81 -5.94
C GLU A 112 21.12 -8.04 -5.30
N THR A 113 19.92 -8.18 -5.86
CA THR A 113 18.70 -7.52 -5.34
C THR A 113 18.36 -8.04 -3.94
N MET A 114 18.50 -9.35 -3.70
CA MET A 114 18.28 -9.99 -2.41
C MET A 114 19.26 -9.51 -1.35
N GLN A 115 20.53 -9.30 -1.70
CA GLN A 115 21.51 -8.79 -0.76
C GLN A 115 21.17 -7.38 -0.28
N ILE A 116 20.75 -6.50 -1.19
CA ILE A 116 20.25 -5.17 -0.83
C ILE A 116 18.98 -5.29 0.02
N ALA A 117 18.07 -6.19 -0.35
CA ALA A 117 16.84 -6.41 0.41
C ALA A 117 17.12 -6.87 1.85
N ARG A 118 18.06 -7.81 2.05
CA ARG A 118 18.48 -8.31 3.36
C ARG A 118 19.06 -7.20 4.23
N SER A 119 19.99 -6.41 3.68
CA SER A 119 20.57 -5.26 4.37
C SER A 119 19.51 -4.25 4.81
N ARG A 120 18.53 -3.99 3.95
CA ARG A 120 17.41 -3.10 4.30
C ARG A 120 16.46 -3.70 5.33
N ASN A 121 16.17 -4.99 5.23
CA ASN A 121 15.36 -5.71 6.23
C ASN A 121 16.00 -5.58 7.62
N ALA A 122 17.33 -5.73 7.71
CA ALA A 122 18.08 -5.56 8.96
C ALA A 122 17.94 -4.13 9.52
N ILE A 123 18.09 -3.09 8.68
CA ILE A 123 17.90 -1.69 9.10
C ILE A 123 16.48 -1.44 9.61
N LEU A 124 15.48 -1.92 8.89
CA LEU A 124 14.07 -1.71 9.23
C LEU A 124 13.65 -2.44 10.52
N THR A 125 14.31 -3.54 10.86
CA THR A 125 14.00 -4.36 12.04
C THR A 125 14.87 -4.06 13.26
N VAL A 126 15.76 -3.05 13.20
CA VAL A 126 16.60 -2.64 14.34
C VAL A 126 15.75 -2.41 15.60
N GLY A 127 16.10 -3.13 16.68
CA GLY A 127 15.41 -3.04 17.98
C GLY A 127 14.16 -3.89 18.10
N LEU A 128 13.87 -4.77 17.13
CA LEU A 128 12.93 -5.88 17.28
C LEU A 128 13.72 -7.17 17.48
N GLY A 129 13.36 -7.95 18.51
CA GLY A 129 13.93 -9.28 18.70
C GLY A 129 13.41 -10.28 17.67
N GLU A 130 14.08 -11.43 17.53
CA GLU A 130 13.66 -12.49 16.59
C GLU A 130 12.21 -12.93 16.83
N ALA A 131 11.82 -13.09 18.10
CA ALA A 131 10.45 -13.46 18.47
C ALA A 131 9.41 -12.40 18.05
N ASP A 132 9.77 -11.11 18.04
CA ASP A 132 8.86 -10.03 17.61
C ASP A 132 8.74 -9.98 16.10
N VAL A 133 9.83 -10.20 15.36
CA VAL A 133 9.81 -10.32 13.90
C VAL A 133 9.01 -11.54 13.48
N ALA A 134 9.21 -12.69 14.12
CA ALA A 134 8.43 -13.90 13.86
C ALA A 134 6.94 -13.68 14.13
N HIS A 135 6.60 -13.04 15.25
CA HIS A 135 5.20 -12.71 15.58
C HIS A 135 4.59 -11.72 14.57
N LEU A 136 5.33 -10.68 14.15
CA LEU A 136 4.90 -9.75 13.10
C LEU A 136 4.58 -10.48 11.80
N LEU A 137 5.47 -11.37 11.35
CA LEU A 137 5.28 -12.14 10.12
C LEU A 137 4.09 -13.09 10.24
N TRP A 138 3.95 -13.80 11.37
CA TRP A 138 2.80 -14.66 11.64
C TRP A 138 1.47 -13.87 11.59
N MET A 139 1.36 -12.76 12.34
CA MET A 139 0.18 -11.90 12.30
C MET A 139 -0.09 -11.37 10.89
N THR A 140 0.93 -10.95 10.16
CA THR A 140 0.78 -10.47 8.77
C THR A 140 0.19 -11.55 7.87
N ARG A 141 0.61 -12.81 8.00
CA ARG A 141 0.06 -13.95 7.24
C ARG A 141 -1.40 -14.20 7.58
N GLN A 142 -1.76 -14.22 8.87
CA GLN A 142 -3.15 -14.38 9.31
C GLN A 142 -4.05 -13.27 8.75
N LEU A 143 -3.62 -12.01 8.85
CA LEU A 143 -4.37 -10.87 8.32
C LEU A 143 -4.45 -10.92 6.79
N THR A 144 -3.41 -11.40 6.10
CA THR A 144 -3.41 -11.55 4.63
C THR A 144 -4.42 -12.59 4.19
N ALA A 145 -4.50 -13.73 4.88
CA ALA A 145 -5.51 -14.77 4.62
C ALA A 145 -6.93 -14.21 4.76
N ARG A 146 -7.20 -13.48 5.85
CA ARG A 146 -8.51 -12.83 6.06
C ARG A 146 -8.80 -11.76 5.01
N ALA A 147 -7.80 -10.96 4.63
CA ALA A 147 -7.96 -9.94 3.58
C ALA A 147 -8.23 -10.56 2.21
N ALA A 148 -7.69 -11.75 1.93
CA ALA A 148 -7.97 -12.51 0.72
C ALA A 148 -9.42 -13.04 0.69
N VAL A 149 -9.92 -13.57 1.81
CA VAL A 149 -11.33 -13.97 1.96
C VAL A 149 -12.25 -12.78 1.72
N LEU A 150 -11.96 -11.64 2.37
CA LEU A 150 -12.73 -10.41 2.17
C LEU A 150 -12.69 -9.92 0.71
N PHE A 151 -11.55 -10.06 0.03
CA PHE A 151 -11.44 -9.72 -1.39
C PHE A 151 -12.27 -10.65 -2.28
N ALA A 152 -12.26 -11.95 -2.02
CA ALA A 152 -13.09 -12.90 -2.76
C ALA A 152 -14.58 -12.57 -2.59
N HIS A 153 -15.02 -12.30 -1.36
CA HIS A 153 -16.38 -11.88 -1.06
C HIS A 153 -16.78 -10.60 -1.78
N GLU A 154 -15.95 -9.54 -1.72
CA GLU A 154 -16.26 -8.28 -2.39
C GLU A 154 -16.33 -8.44 -3.92
N ARG A 155 -15.50 -9.29 -4.50
CA ARG A 155 -15.59 -9.61 -5.93
C ARG A 155 -16.89 -10.32 -6.27
N GLN A 156 -17.35 -11.24 -5.44
CA GLN A 156 -18.61 -11.94 -5.65
C GLN A 156 -19.78 -10.96 -5.58
N VAL A 157 -19.89 -10.16 -4.53
CA VAL A 157 -20.97 -9.18 -4.37
C VAL A 157 -20.97 -8.15 -5.50
N SER A 158 -19.79 -7.66 -5.91
CA SER A 158 -19.68 -6.72 -7.04
C SER A 158 -19.99 -7.37 -8.39
N ALA A 159 -19.73 -8.67 -8.58
CA ALA A 159 -20.07 -9.40 -9.80
C ALA A 159 -21.59 -9.71 -9.87
N GLU A 160 -22.18 -10.11 -8.74
CA GLU A 160 -23.64 -10.30 -8.59
C GLU A 160 -24.41 -9.00 -8.83
N SER A 161 -23.80 -7.86 -8.48
CA SER A 161 -24.36 -6.52 -8.78
C SER A 161 -24.22 -6.11 -10.26
N ALA A 162 -23.41 -6.80 -11.06
CA ALA A 162 -23.05 -6.39 -12.43
C ALA A 162 -23.75 -7.19 -13.55
N ASP A 163 -23.96 -8.51 -13.43
CA ASP A 163 -24.92 -9.33 -14.22
C ASP A 163 -24.91 -10.82 -13.78
N GLN A 164 -25.99 -11.56 -14.06
CA GLN A 164 -26.22 -13.00 -13.77
C GLN A 164 -25.22 -13.92 -14.51
N GLY A 165 -24.02 -14.10 -13.96
CA GLY A 165 -23.00 -14.99 -14.50
C GLY A 165 -22.33 -15.79 -13.39
N GLY A 166 -23.00 -16.86 -12.94
CA GLY A 166 -22.53 -17.79 -11.91
C GLY A 166 -21.26 -18.52 -12.31
N GLY A 167 -20.12 -17.89 -12.11
CA GLY A 167 -18.82 -18.54 -12.08
C GLY A 167 -18.17 -18.27 -10.73
N THR A 168 -17.91 -19.32 -9.95
CA THR A 168 -17.15 -19.23 -8.70
C THR A 168 -15.80 -18.60 -9.02
N LEU A 169 -15.58 -17.37 -8.58
CA LEU A 169 -14.29 -16.72 -8.75
C LEU A 169 -13.30 -17.49 -7.88
N ALA A 170 -12.32 -18.14 -8.52
CA ALA A 170 -11.28 -18.88 -7.81
C ALA A 170 -10.67 -18.05 -6.68
N GLU A 171 -10.46 -18.67 -5.52
CA GLU A 171 -9.83 -18.01 -4.38
C GLU A 171 -8.49 -17.41 -4.81
N PRO A 172 -8.22 -16.15 -4.46
CA PRO A 172 -7.00 -15.50 -4.88
C PRO A 172 -5.82 -16.16 -4.15
N PRO A 173 -4.77 -16.62 -4.87
CA PRO A 173 -3.65 -17.33 -4.26
C PRO A 173 -2.98 -16.50 -3.17
N LEU A 174 -2.80 -17.10 -1.99
CA LEU A 174 -2.04 -16.48 -0.92
C LEU A 174 -0.55 -16.52 -1.27
N PRO A 175 0.19 -15.42 -1.04
CA PRO A 175 1.63 -15.48 -1.09
C PRO A 175 2.16 -16.44 -0.03
N ASP A 176 2.83 -17.49 -0.47
CA ASP A 176 3.60 -18.38 0.38
C ASP A 176 5.08 -17.97 0.40
N TYR A 177 5.38 -16.93 1.19
CA TYR A 177 6.75 -16.48 1.38
C TYR A 177 7.59 -17.44 2.24
N GLY A 178 7.00 -18.51 2.79
CA GLY A 178 7.60 -19.37 3.82
C GLY A 178 7.19 -18.91 5.23
N ASP A 179 7.25 -19.82 6.19
CA ASP A 179 6.93 -19.58 7.61
C ASP A 179 8.13 -19.03 8.41
N GLY A 180 9.34 -19.12 7.84
CA GLY A 180 10.60 -18.78 8.49
C GLY A 180 11.12 -19.89 9.41
N LEU A 181 10.53 -21.09 9.37
CA LEU A 181 10.78 -22.22 10.26
C LEU A 181 11.10 -23.53 9.51
N ALA A 182 10.70 -23.72 8.25
CA ALA A 182 11.15 -24.86 7.44
C ALA A 182 11.23 -24.59 5.92
N GLU A 183 12.30 -25.12 5.30
CA GLU A 183 12.80 -24.97 3.91
C GLU A 183 13.02 -23.51 3.45
N GLU A 184 14.30 -23.13 3.27
CA GLU A 184 14.84 -21.78 3.09
C GLU A 184 14.29 -21.03 1.85
N LYS A 185 13.04 -20.58 1.89
CA LYS A 185 12.57 -19.57 0.94
C LYS A 185 13.31 -18.26 1.22
N PRO A 186 14.04 -17.68 0.25
CA PRO A 186 14.90 -16.52 0.49
C PRO A 186 14.17 -15.31 1.09
N MET A 187 12.85 -15.20 0.89
CA MET A 187 12.02 -14.12 1.43
C MET A 187 11.24 -14.44 2.72
N GLY A 188 11.39 -15.62 3.32
CA GLY A 188 10.53 -16.06 4.45
C GLY A 188 10.64 -15.24 5.72
N THR A 189 11.76 -14.54 5.91
CA THR A 189 12.02 -13.65 7.05
C THR A 189 11.91 -12.16 6.67
N MET A 190 11.50 -11.86 5.44
CA MET A 190 11.48 -10.50 4.91
C MET A 190 10.14 -9.83 5.23
N ILE A 191 10.20 -8.72 5.98
CA ILE A 191 8.98 -8.04 6.42
C ILE A 191 8.29 -7.29 5.28
N PHE A 192 9.04 -6.73 4.34
CA PHE A 192 8.47 -5.87 3.29
C PHE A 192 7.54 -6.62 2.32
N PRO A 193 7.93 -7.78 1.74
CA PRO A 193 7.04 -8.54 0.87
C PRO A 193 5.74 -8.96 1.58
N ALA A 194 5.82 -9.42 2.83
CA ALA A 194 4.66 -9.81 3.62
C ALA A 194 3.70 -8.64 3.87
N LEU A 195 4.21 -7.49 4.35
CA LEU A 195 3.40 -6.30 4.60
C LEU A 195 2.81 -5.71 3.30
N HIS A 196 3.57 -5.76 2.20
CA HIS A 196 3.10 -5.33 0.89
C HIS A 196 1.94 -6.20 0.40
N ALA A 197 2.04 -7.52 0.55
CA ALA A 197 0.97 -8.42 0.15
C ALA A 197 -0.32 -8.16 0.94
N LEU A 198 -0.22 -8.03 2.27
CA LEU A 198 -1.34 -7.65 3.13
C LEU A 198 -2.00 -6.37 2.60
N LEU A 199 -1.21 -5.30 2.41
CA LEU A 199 -1.76 -4.04 1.93
C LEU A 199 -2.42 -4.16 0.55
N SER A 200 -1.84 -4.94 -0.37
CA SER A 200 -2.42 -5.18 -1.69
C SER A 200 -3.79 -5.85 -1.63
N TYR A 201 -3.98 -6.84 -0.75
CA TYR A 201 -5.30 -7.45 -0.53
C TYR A 201 -6.30 -6.49 0.11
N MET A 202 -5.87 -5.74 1.13
CA MET A 202 -6.71 -4.73 1.78
C MET A 202 -7.17 -3.66 0.78
N LYS A 203 -6.27 -3.17 -0.08
CA LYS A 203 -6.58 -2.16 -1.10
C LYS A 203 -7.55 -2.68 -2.14
N ARG A 204 -7.33 -3.87 -2.70
CA ARG A 204 -8.19 -4.43 -3.75
C ARG A 204 -9.62 -4.65 -3.27
N SER A 205 -9.78 -5.21 -2.08
CA SER A 205 -11.10 -5.40 -1.49
C SER A 205 -11.75 -4.07 -1.12
N ALA A 206 -10.98 -3.10 -0.61
CA ALA A 206 -11.50 -1.77 -0.29
C ALA A 206 -11.95 -1.00 -1.54
N SER A 207 -11.19 -1.07 -2.64
CA SER A 207 -11.56 -0.44 -3.91
C SER A 207 -12.93 -0.89 -4.41
N LEU A 208 -13.26 -2.18 -4.30
CA LEU A 208 -14.54 -2.72 -4.74
C LEU A 208 -15.70 -2.19 -3.87
N SER A 209 -15.53 -2.23 -2.54
CA SER A 209 -16.50 -1.71 -1.60
C SER A 209 -16.72 -0.20 -1.78
N TYR A 210 -15.65 0.58 -1.85
CA TYR A 210 -15.73 2.05 -1.99
C TYR A 210 -16.38 2.47 -3.32
N GLN A 211 -16.09 1.73 -4.39
CA GLN A 211 -16.72 1.95 -5.68
C GLN A 211 -18.22 1.61 -5.65
N ARG A 212 -18.61 0.49 -5.01
CA ARG A 212 -20.01 0.06 -4.92
C ARG A 212 -20.84 1.00 -4.06
N GLU A 213 -20.34 1.37 -2.89
CA GLU A 213 -21.11 2.12 -1.88
C GLU A 213 -21.16 3.63 -2.17
N HIS A 214 -20.05 4.20 -2.68
CA HIS A 214 -19.89 5.67 -2.82
C HIS A 214 -19.38 6.12 -4.19
N GLY A 215 -19.17 5.21 -5.14
CA GLY A 215 -18.67 5.55 -6.47
C GLY A 215 -17.23 6.09 -6.50
N LEU A 216 -16.49 5.95 -5.40
CA LEU A 216 -15.13 6.47 -5.26
C LEU A 216 -14.10 5.38 -5.51
N SER A 217 -13.13 5.68 -6.37
CA SER A 217 -11.91 4.88 -6.47
C SER A 217 -11.08 4.97 -5.18
N HIS A 218 -10.17 4.02 -4.98
CA HIS A 218 -9.26 4.05 -3.85
C HIS A 218 -8.42 5.34 -3.79
N PHE A 219 -8.02 5.88 -4.94
CA PHE A 219 -7.23 7.10 -4.99
C PHE A 219 -8.06 8.33 -4.59
N GLU A 220 -9.31 8.41 -5.06
CA GLU A 220 -10.25 9.46 -4.66
C GLU A 220 -10.54 9.41 -3.17
N TRP A 221 -10.80 8.23 -2.62
CA TRP A 221 -10.95 8.06 -1.17
C TRP A 221 -9.71 8.50 -0.39
N MET A 222 -8.51 8.11 -0.84
CA MET A 222 -7.27 8.52 -0.18
C MET A 222 -7.12 10.05 -0.14
N VAL A 223 -7.46 10.76 -1.23
CA VAL A 223 -7.42 12.23 -1.24
C VAL A 223 -8.53 12.81 -0.36
N PHE A 224 -9.74 12.30 -0.50
CA PHE A 224 -10.93 12.80 0.19
C PHE A 224 -10.84 12.63 1.71
N SER A 225 -10.36 11.48 2.17
CA SER A 225 -10.14 11.20 3.60
C SER A 225 -9.17 12.19 4.25
N GLN A 226 -8.10 12.60 3.56
CA GLN A 226 -7.18 13.62 4.10
C GLN A 226 -7.85 15.00 4.20
N ILE A 227 -8.75 15.34 3.27
CA ILE A 227 -9.53 16.58 3.35
C ILE A 227 -10.50 16.49 4.53
N GLY A 228 -11.29 15.42 4.63
CA GLY A 228 -12.26 15.22 5.73
C GLY A 228 -11.60 15.25 7.11
N GLU A 229 -10.41 14.68 7.24
CA GLU A 229 -9.67 14.58 8.50
C GLU A 229 -8.94 15.88 8.90
N HIS A 230 -8.51 16.69 7.92
CA HIS A 230 -7.64 17.85 8.16
C HIS A 230 -8.22 19.18 7.68
N GLN A 231 -9.51 19.21 7.33
CA GLN A 231 -10.17 20.43 6.93
C GLN A 231 -10.17 21.50 8.04
N PRO A 232 -10.04 22.79 7.68
CA PRO A 232 -9.69 23.28 6.35
C PRO A 232 -8.25 22.94 5.94
N LEU A 233 -8.07 22.38 4.73
CA LEU A 233 -6.78 21.89 4.25
C LEU A 233 -6.34 22.62 2.97
N SER A 234 -5.12 23.14 2.91
CA SER A 234 -4.60 23.73 1.66
C SER A 234 -4.18 22.66 0.66
N GLN A 235 -4.32 22.95 -0.64
CA GLN A 235 -3.89 22.02 -1.70
C GLN A 235 -2.38 21.70 -1.62
N ALA A 236 -1.55 22.67 -1.24
CA ALA A 236 -0.12 22.46 -1.06
C ALA A 236 0.17 21.42 0.04
N ARG A 237 -0.50 21.56 1.19
CA ARG A 237 -0.37 20.59 2.29
C ARG A 237 -0.89 19.21 1.90
N LEU A 238 -2.02 19.14 1.19
CA LEU A 238 -2.58 17.89 0.69
C LEU A 238 -1.61 17.15 -0.26
N ILE A 239 -0.96 17.86 -1.17
CA ILE A 239 0.06 17.27 -2.08
C ILE A 239 1.21 16.66 -1.27
N THR A 240 1.70 17.38 -0.27
CA THR A 240 2.76 16.89 0.64
C THR A 240 2.32 15.66 1.41
N MET A 241 1.06 15.59 1.85
CA MET A 241 0.54 14.46 2.62
C MET A 241 0.35 13.21 1.76
N VAL A 242 -0.21 13.35 0.56
CA VAL A 242 -0.47 12.22 -0.34
C VAL A 242 0.84 11.70 -0.98
N ARG A 243 1.90 12.53 -1.03
CA ARG A 243 3.16 12.33 -1.77
C ARG A 243 2.94 11.68 -3.14
N ARG A 244 2.09 12.34 -3.94
CA ARG A 244 1.80 12.01 -5.34
C ARG A 244 1.94 13.26 -6.19
N ASN A 245 1.95 13.10 -7.51
CA ASN A 245 2.15 14.22 -8.39
C ASN A 245 0.98 15.23 -8.29
N LYS A 246 1.32 16.51 -8.43
CA LYS A 246 0.39 17.65 -8.31
C LYS A 246 -0.80 17.56 -9.28
N SER A 247 -0.56 17.05 -10.49
CA SER A 247 -1.60 16.93 -11.53
C SER A 247 -2.69 15.93 -11.14
N GLN A 248 -2.31 14.76 -10.62
CA GLN A 248 -3.25 13.73 -10.20
C GLN A 248 -4.06 14.18 -8.98
N VAL A 249 -3.43 14.78 -7.97
CA VAL A 249 -4.14 15.36 -6.82
C VAL A 249 -5.09 16.47 -7.28
N GLY A 250 -4.66 17.35 -8.18
CA GLY A 250 -5.49 18.43 -8.72
C GLY A 250 -6.73 17.92 -9.47
N ARG A 251 -6.59 16.89 -10.31
CA ARG A 251 -7.72 16.26 -11.01
C ARG A 251 -8.72 15.64 -10.04
N THR A 252 -8.24 14.96 -9.01
CA THR A 252 -9.11 14.38 -7.98
C THR A 252 -9.85 15.45 -7.17
N ILE A 253 -9.21 16.57 -6.83
CA ILE A 253 -9.90 17.70 -6.17
C ILE A 253 -11.02 18.22 -7.08
N ALA A 254 -10.76 18.42 -8.37
CA ALA A 254 -11.77 18.88 -9.32
C ALA A 254 -12.95 17.89 -9.45
N PHE A 255 -12.67 16.59 -9.48
CA PHE A 255 -13.70 15.55 -9.47
C PHE A 255 -14.56 15.61 -8.19
N LEU A 256 -13.93 15.66 -7.00
CA LEU A 256 -14.66 15.71 -5.72
C LEU A 256 -15.51 16.98 -5.58
N GLU A 257 -15.05 18.10 -6.15
CA GLU A 257 -15.79 19.36 -6.21
C GLU A 257 -16.99 19.27 -7.17
N GLN A 258 -16.81 18.64 -8.33
CA GLN A 258 -17.90 18.35 -9.27
C GLN A 258 -18.97 17.43 -8.66
N GLN A 259 -18.57 16.45 -7.85
CA GLN A 259 -19.47 15.58 -7.08
C GLN A 259 -20.10 16.30 -5.87
N LYS A 260 -19.80 17.59 -5.66
CA LYS A 260 -20.27 18.39 -4.53
C LYS A 260 -19.89 17.82 -3.16
N LEU A 261 -18.82 17.03 -3.08
CA LEU A 261 -18.31 16.46 -1.82
C LEU A 261 -17.36 17.42 -1.09
N ILE A 262 -16.70 18.32 -1.83
CA ILE A 262 -15.83 19.34 -1.27
C ILE A 262 -16.13 20.72 -1.86
N SER A 263 -15.69 21.75 -1.15
CA SER A 263 -15.72 23.13 -1.60
C SER A 263 -14.35 23.79 -1.43
N ARG A 264 -14.05 24.76 -2.29
CA ARG A 264 -12.89 25.66 -2.16
C ARG A 264 -13.34 26.98 -1.54
N GLN A 265 -12.79 27.31 -0.38
CA GLN A 265 -12.95 28.63 0.21
C GLN A 265 -11.76 29.51 -0.18
N HIS A 266 -12.05 30.63 -0.84
CA HIS A 266 -11.08 31.67 -1.10
C HIS A 266 -10.99 32.61 0.12
N GLN A 267 -9.80 32.78 0.68
CA GLN A 267 -9.55 33.76 1.73
C GLN A 267 -8.93 35.02 1.11
N PRO A 268 -9.58 36.19 1.20
CA PRO A 268 -9.00 37.45 0.74
C PRO A 268 -7.61 37.68 1.36
N GLY A 269 -6.61 37.98 0.53
CA GLY A 269 -5.22 38.18 0.97
C GLY A 269 -4.37 36.92 1.08
N ARG A 270 -4.94 35.72 0.91
CA ARG A 270 -4.16 34.46 0.78
C ARG A 270 -4.19 33.93 -0.64
N LYS A 271 -3.02 33.52 -1.15
CA LYS A 271 -2.90 32.90 -2.47
C LYS A 271 -3.48 31.49 -2.55
N GLU A 272 -3.64 30.80 -1.41
CA GLU A 272 -4.04 29.39 -1.38
C GLU A 272 -5.52 29.22 -1.05
N ASN A 273 -6.24 28.46 -1.89
CA ASN A 273 -7.61 28.04 -1.61
C ASN A 273 -7.61 26.93 -0.55
N LEU A 274 -8.52 27.05 0.42
CA LEU A 274 -8.71 26.05 1.47
C LEU A 274 -9.82 25.07 1.08
N LEU A 275 -9.55 23.77 1.23
CA LEU A 275 -10.48 22.68 0.95
C LEU A 275 -11.25 22.32 2.22
N LYS A 276 -12.57 22.18 2.10
CA LYS A 276 -13.47 21.67 3.14
C LYS A 276 -14.46 20.68 2.54
N THR A 277 -14.98 19.76 3.34
CA THR A 277 -16.15 18.97 2.95
C THR A 277 -17.38 19.86 2.91
N THR A 278 -18.30 19.58 2.00
CA THR A 278 -19.69 20.07 2.09
C THR A 278 -20.46 19.22 3.12
N ASP A 279 -21.72 19.55 3.41
CA ASP A 279 -22.54 18.70 4.30
C ASP A 279 -22.73 17.28 3.72
N PRO A 280 -23.11 17.09 2.42
CA PRO A 280 -23.12 15.76 1.80
C PRO A 280 -21.75 15.08 1.82
N GLY A 281 -20.68 15.85 1.60
CA GLY A 281 -19.32 15.31 1.69
C GLY A 281 -18.95 14.82 3.09
N TRP A 282 -19.40 15.52 4.14
CA TRP A 282 -19.18 15.09 5.51
C TRP A 282 -19.89 13.77 5.80
N GLU A 283 -21.15 13.62 5.36
CA GLU A 283 -21.90 12.37 5.49
C GLU A 283 -21.21 11.21 4.75
N THR A 284 -20.78 11.43 3.50
CA THR A 284 -19.99 10.44 2.73
C THR A 284 -18.70 10.07 3.45
N TYR A 285 -17.98 11.06 4.00
CA TYR A 285 -16.73 10.82 4.74
C TYR A 285 -16.97 9.97 5.98
N VAL A 286 -18.01 10.28 6.77
CA VAL A 286 -18.37 9.50 7.98
C VAL A 286 -18.76 8.07 7.62
N SER A 287 -19.60 7.89 6.59
CA SER A 287 -20.00 6.56 6.10
C SER A 287 -18.80 5.74 5.64
N MET A 288 -17.91 6.33 4.86
CA MET A 288 -16.68 5.69 4.40
C MET A 288 -15.71 5.35 5.55
N CYS A 289 -15.64 6.18 6.59
CA CYS A 289 -14.91 5.84 7.81
C CYS A 289 -15.51 4.59 8.49
N GLY A 290 -16.83 4.50 8.56
CA GLY A 290 -17.54 3.32 9.07
C GLY A 290 -17.22 2.05 8.27
N LEU A 291 -17.21 2.14 6.94
CA LEU A 291 -16.79 1.04 6.06
C LEU A 291 -15.34 0.62 6.34
N ALA A 292 -14.41 1.58 6.43
CA ALA A 292 -13.01 1.28 6.71
C ALA A 292 -12.83 0.59 8.07
N ILE A 293 -13.56 1.03 9.10
CA ILE A 293 -13.55 0.43 10.45
C ILE A 293 -14.10 -0.99 10.43
N GLY A 294 -15.30 -1.20 9.86
CA GLY A 294 -15.91 -2.54 9.84
C GLY A 294 -15.07 -3.57 9.08
N ARG A 295 -14.36 -3.14 8.04
CA ARG A 295 -13.41 -3.98 7.32
C ARG A 295 -12.19 -4.35 8.17
N GLU A 296 -11.70 -3.42 8.98
CA GLU A 296 -10.60 -3.71 9.91
C GLU A 296 -11.05 -4.60 11.07
N ASP A 297 -12.25 -4.39 11.61
CA ASP A 297 -12.86 -5.26 12.61
C ASP A 297 -12.97 -6.70 12.09
N PHE A 298 -13.38 -6.88 10.82
CA PHE A 298 -13.38 -8.19 10.18
C PHE A 298 -11.96 -8.80 10.14
N LEU A 299 -10.93 -8.05 9.76
CA LEU A 299 -9.56 -8.56 9.74
C LEU A 299 -9.07 -8.95 11.14
N LEU A 300 -9.49 -8.22 12.17
CA LEU A 300 -9.01 -8.40 13.52
C LEU A 300 -9.86 -9.36 14.37
N ALA A 301 -11.04 -9.80 13.93
CA ALA A 301 -12.02 -10.53 14.74
C ALA A 301 -11.44 -11.70 15.55
N GLU A 302 -10.51 -12.48 14.97
CA GLU A 302 -9.90 -13.67 15.58
C GLU A 302 -8.54 -13.42 16.24
N THR A 303 -8.15 -12.15 16.39
CA THR A 303 -6.85 -11.78 16.98
C THR A 303 -7.03 -11.30 18.42
N SER A 304 -6.18 -11.77 19.33
CA SER A 304 -6.23 -11.34 20.73
C SER A 304 -5.79 -9.87 20.87
N ARG A 305 -6.25 -9.19 21.92
CA ARG A 305 -5.82 -7.80 22.21
C ARG A 305 -4.30 -7.70 22.40
N GLN A 306 -3.68 -8.73 22.99
CA GLN A 306 -2.23 -8.78 23.20
C GLN A 306 -1.48 -8.85 21.86
N ASP A 307 -1.90 -9.73 20.96
CA ASP A 307 -1.29 -9.88 19.63
C ASP A 307 -1.45 -8.61 18.80
N ARG A 308 -2.63 -7.97 18.85
CA ARG A 308 -2.87 -6.67 18.19
C ARG A 308 -1.89 -5.62 18.71
N ASN A 309 -1.74 -5.47 20.02
CA ASN A 309 -0.85 -4.49 20.61
C ASN A 309 0.62 -4.76 20.22
N ARG A 310 1.04 -6.02 20.24
CA ARG A 310 2.40 -6.43 19.84
C ARG A 310 2.68 -6.15 18.37
N TYR A 311 1.75 -6.50 17.49
CA TYR A 311 1.81 -6.21 16.06
C TYR A 311 1.92 -4.70 15.78
N MET A 312 1.11 -3.89 16.46
CA MET A 312 1.10 -2.44 16.30
C MET A 312 2.39 -1.79 16.79
N ALA A 313 2.93 -2.24 17.93
CA ALA A 313 4.21 -1.78 18.43
C ALA A 313 5.37 -2.11 17.46
N ALA A 314 5.33 -3.29 16.84
CA ALA A 314 6.31 -3.66 15.82
C ALA A 314 6.21 -2.78 14.57
N LEU A 315 4.99 -2.51 14.06
CA LEU A 315 4.79 -1.59 12.93
C LEU A 315 5.26 -0.16 13.25
N ASP A 316 5.03 0.32 14.47
CA ASP A 316 5.50 1.64 14.91
C ASP A 316 7.02 1.70 14.93
N ARG A 317 7.68 0.68 15.48
CA ARG A 317 9.14 0.59 15.50
C ARG A 317 9.72 0.59 14.09
N ILE A 318 9.16 -0.21 13.18
CA ILE A 318 9.60 -0.28 11.78
C ILE A 318 9.39 1.07 11.08
N THR A 319 8.28 1.75 11.35
CA THR A 319 7.99 3.07 10.79
C THR A 319 9.03 4.09 11.26
N THR A 320 9.35 4.13 12.56
CA THR A 320 10.41 4.98 13.10
C THR A 320 11.76 4.69 12.44
N ASN A 321 12.12 3.41 12.28
CA ASN A 321 13.38 3.04 11.62
C ASN A 321 13.43 3.53 10.16
N ALA A 322 12.32 3.42 9.41
CA ALA A 322 12.22 3.90 8.04
C ALA A 322 12.31 5.44 7.95
N GLU A 323 11.71 6.17 8.90
CA GLU A 323 11.81 7.64 8.98
C GLU A 323 13.22 8.12 9.30
N LEU A 324 13.92 7.40 10.19
CA LEU A 324 15.33 7.67 10.50
C LEU A 324 16.24 7.44 9.28
N GLU A 325 16.03 6.35 8.55
CA GLU A 325 16.74 6.08 7.28
C GLU A 325 16.52 7.22 6.28
N LEU A 326 15.26 7.65 6.09
CA LEU A 326 14.92 8.73 5.17
C LEU A 326 15.58 10.06 5.56
N SER A 327 15.58 10.38 6.85
CA SER A 327 16.16 11.61 7.37
C SER A 327 17.67 11.67 7.16
N ARG A 328 18.37 10.54 7.36
CA ARG A 328 19.81 10.39 7.08
C ARG A 328 20.12 10.60 5.61
N GLN A 329 19.32 10.00 4.71
CA GLN A 329 19.51 10.17 3.26
C GLN A 329 19.33 11.63 2.82
N LYS A 330 18.31 12.33 3.34
CA LYS A 330 18.09 13.76 3.05
C LYS A 330 19.23 14.64 3.56
N GLY A 331 19.73 14.37 4.77
CA GLY A 331 20.90 15.08 5.31
C GLY A 331 22.16 14.91 4.45
N GLN A 332 22.44 13.69 3.97
CA GLN A 332 23.58 13.41 3.09
C GLN A 332 23.47 14.11 1.73
N GLN A 333 22.26 14.17 1.16
CA GLN A 333 22.00 14.89 -0.10
C GLN A 333 22.18 16.40 0.06
N GLN A 334 21.74 16.98 1.19
CA GLN A 334 21.89 18.40 1.46
C GLN A 334 23.37 18.79 1.61
N VAL A 335 24.17 18.00 2.34
CA VAL A 335 25.61 18.24 2.50
C VAL A 335 26.35 18.18 1.16
N ARG A 336 26.00 17.21 0.30
CA ARG A 336 26.60 17.07 -1.04
C ARG A 336 26.23 18.25 -1.95
N SER A 337 24.99 18.73 -1.89
CA SER A 337 24.55 19.90 -2.67
C SER A 337 25.14 21.24 -2.21
N THR A 338 25.65 21.33 -0.98
CA THR A 338 26.32 22.54 -0.47
C THR A 338 27.84 22.52 -0.66
N ALA A 339 28.40 21.40 -1.08
CA ALA A 339 29.83 21.22 -1.31
C ALA A 339 30.23 21.33 -2.80
N ASP A 340 29.25 21.33 -3.71
CA ASP A 340 29.38 21.59 -5.15
C ASP A 340 29.02 23.05 -5.47
#